data_AF-A0A381WRC6-F1
#
_entry.id   AF-A0A381WRC6-F1
#
_cell.length_a   1.000
_cell.length_b   1.000
_cell.length_c   1.000
_cell.angle_alpha   90.00
_cell.angle_beta   90.00
_cell.angle_gamma   90.00
#
_symmetry.space_group_name_H-M   'P 1'
#
loop_
_entity.id
_entity.type
_entity.pdbx_description
1 polymer ?
#
loop_
_entity_poly.entity_id
_entity_poly.type
_entity_poly.pdbx_seq_one_letter_code
_entity_poly.pdbx_strand_id
1 'polypeptide(L)'
;MASIFRTFLEKLGGSTAANYIGTRGDLFFDPDQVQPVLKVSDGSTAGGVSVNGEMGGTMTSHIIPDTDDTYDLGSAEFKIRDAYISENTIYMGDHATIKSEGTAIVVQDFKTGD
;
A
#
# COMPACT_ATOMS: atom_id res chain seq x y z
N MET A 1 -15.94 30.33 -15.11
CA MET A 1 -16.18 28.87 -15.01
C MET A 1 -14.88 28.16 -15.32
N ALA A 2 -14.53 27.13 -14.55
CA ALA A 2 -13.41 26.25 -14.91
C ALA A 2 -13.84 25.31 -16.04
N SER A 3 -12.98 25.09 -17.02
CA SER A 3 -13.18 24.06 -18.03
C SER A 3 -12.90 22.68 -17.43
N ILE A 4 -13.77 21.71 -17.69
CA ILE A 4 -13.59 20.32 -17.29
C ILE A 4 -13.15 19.52 -18.52
N PHE A 5 -12.08 18.76 -18.39
CA PHE A 5 -11.56 17.88 -19.44
C PHE A 5 -11.59 16.42 -18.94
N ARG A 6 -11.80 15.49 -19.85
CA ARG A 6 -11.66 14.04 -19.60
C ARG A 6 -10.52 13.50 -20.45
N THR A 7 -9.88 12.43 -20.01
CA THR A 7 -8.91 11.74 -20.86
C THR A 7 -9.60 11.10 -22.05
N PHE A 8 -8.93 11.11 -23.21
CA PHE A 8 -9.34 10.32 -24.37
C PHE A 8 -8.55 9.01 -24.33
N LEU A 9 -9.26 7.90 -24.13
CA LEU A 9 -8.63 6.58 -24.15
C LEU A 9 -8.63 6.04 -25.58
N GLU A 10 -7.47 5.62 -26.05
CA GLU A 10 -7.29 4.90 -27.30
C GLU A 10 -6.71 3.50 -27.04
N LYS A 11 -6.91 2.59 -28.00
CA LYS A 11 -6.38 1.23 -27.87
C LYS A 11 -4.84 1.27 -27.90
N LEU A 12 -4.21 0.77 -26.85
CA LEU A 12 -2.76 0.61 -26.76
C LEU A 12 -2.26 -0.56 -27.60
N GLY A 13 -2.15 -0.36 -28.91
CA GLY A 13 -1.54 -1.33 -29.83
C GLY A 13 -2.04 -2.77 -29.63
N GLY A 14 -1.13 -3.74 -29.70
CA GLY A 14 -1.42 -5.16 -29.50
C GLY A 14 -1.01 -5.74 -28.14
N SER A 15 -0.60 -4.91 -27.17
CA SER A 15 -0.18 -5.40 -25.85
C SER A 15 -1.39 -5.57 -24.91
N THR A 16 -1.27 -6.47 -23.94
CA THR A 16 -2.24 -6.58 -22.84
C THR A 16 -1.88 -5.61 -21.73
N ALA A 17 -2.88 -5.20 -20.93
CA ALA A 17 -2.64 -4.30 -19.80
C ALA A 17 -1.59 -4.86 -18.82
N ALA A 18 -1.62 -6.16 -18.53
CA ALA A 18 -0.68 -6.83 -17.63
C ALA A 18 0.80 -6.74 -18.07
N ASN A 19 1.06 -6.58 -19.38
CA ASN A 19 2.40 -6.51 -19.95
C ASN A 19 2.78 -5.09 -20.39
N TYR A 20 1.86 -4.13 -20.26
CA TYR A 20 2.10 -2.77 -20.70
C TYR A 20 3.01 -2.03 -19.72
N ILE A 21 4.08 -1.43 -20.26
CA ILE A 21 4.95 -0.45 -19.59
C ILE A 21 4.89 0.81 -20.45
N GLY A 22 4.11 1.79 -20.00
CA GLY A 22 4.04 3.12 -20.62
C GLY A 22 5.16 4.03 -20.15
N THR A 23 5.10 5.30 -20.53
CA THR A 23 5.93 6.33 -19.90
C THR A 23 5.35 6.70 -18.52
N ARG A 24 6.21 7.17 -17.62
CA ARG A 24 5.77 7.55 -16.27
C ARG A 24 4.70 8.64 -16.35
N GLY A 25 3.53 8.37 -15.79
CA GLY A 25 2.36 9.26 -15.77
C GLY A 25 1.31 8.93 -16.83
N ASP A 26 1.59 8.00 -17.75
CA ASP A 26 0.60 7.57 -18.74
C ASP A 26 -0.58 6.89 -18.06
N LEU A 27 -1.78 7.37 -18.36
CA LEU A 27 -3.03 6.76 -17.93
C LEU A 27 -3.48 5.73 -18.97
N PHE A 28 -3.79 4.52 -18.51
CA PHE A 28 -4.31 3.46 -19.36
C PHE A 28 -5.41 2.66 -18.66
N PHE A 29 -6.25 2.00 -19.45
CA PHE A 29 -7.39 1.24 -18.94
C PHE A 29 -7.17 -0.24 -19.14
N ASP A 30 -7.43 -1.01 -18.09
CA ASP A 30 -7.40 -2.47 -18.08
C ASP A 30 -8.84 -3.00 -18.10
N PRO A 31 -9.38 -3.36 -19.28
CA PRO A 31 -10.75 -3.85 -19.41
C PRO A 31 -10.91 -5.32 -18.99
N ASP A 32 -9.82 -6.06 -18.82
CA ASP A 32 -9.84 -7.53 -18.69
C ASP A 32 -9.98 -7.98 -17.22
N GLN A 33 -9.97 -7.06 -16.26
CA GLN A 33 -10.23 -7.33 -14.85
C GLN A 33 -11.72 -7.62 -14.59
N VAL A 34 -12.01 -8.35 -13.50
CA VAL A 34 -13.40 -8.56 -13.03
C VAL A 34 -14.13 -7.24 -12.82
N GLN A 35 -13.39 -6.21 -12.38
CA GLN A 35 -13.81 -4.82 -12.37
C GLN A 35 -12.81 -4.00 -13.19
N PRO A 36 -13.20 -3.47 -14.37
CA PRO A 36 -12.30 -2.68 -15.20
C PRO A 36 -11.72 -1.49 -14.44
N VAL A 37 -10.42 -1.24 -14.60
CA VAL A 37 -9.70 -0.29 -13.75
C VAL A 37 -8.86 0.68 -14.58
N LEU A 38 -8.83 1.94 -14.15
CA LEU A 38 -7.88 2.95 -14.64
C LEU A 38 -6.55 2.75 -13.92
N LYS A 39 -5.46 2.75 -14.67
CA LYS A 39 -4.11 2.58 -14.17
C LYS A 39 -3.22 3.73 -14.62
N VAL A 40 -2.13 3.96 -13.88
CA VAL A 40 -1.04 4.86 -14.22
C VAL A 40 0.24 4.06 -14.41
N SER A 41 0.99 4.32 -15.48
CA SER A 41 2.32 3.73 -15.64
C SER A 41 3.36 4.52 -14.85
N ASP A 42 4.32 3.82 -14.24
CA ASP A 42 5.47 4.42 -13.56
C ASP A 42 6.73 4.45 -14.43
N GLY A 43 6.66 3.94 -15.67
CA GLY A 43 7.80 3.84 -16.58
C GLY A 43 8.63 2.57 -16.45
N SER A 44 8.31 1.66 -15.53
CA SER A 44 9.15 0.47 -15.25
C SER A 44 8.37 -0.80 -14.91
N THR A 45 7.21 -0.69 -14.26
CA THR A 45 6.42 -1.81 -13.77
C THR A 45 5.40 -2.22 -14.82
N ALA A 46 5.51 -3.46 -15.30
CA ALA A 46 4.51 -4.05 -16.18
C ALA A 46 3.16 -4.13 -15.45
N GLY A 47 2.09 -3.73 -16.11
CA GLY A 47 0.76 -3.73 -15.49
C GLY A 47 0.40 -2.45 -14.76
N GLY A 48 1.35 -1.54 -14.52
CA GLY A 48 1.14 -0.22 -13.89
C GLY A 48 0.58 -0.27 -12.47
N VAL A 49 0.17 0.90 -11.98
CA VAL A 49 -0.42 1.10 -10.64
C VAL A 49 -1.88 1.50 -10.80
N SER A 50 -2.78 0.89 -10.04
CA SER A 50 -4.21 1.18 -10.12
C SER A 50 -4.57 2.54 -9.48
N VAL A 51 -5.50 3.28 -10.09
CA VAL A 51 -5.99 4.61 -9.64
C VAL A 51 -7.25 4.46 -8.78
N ASN A 52 -7.24 3.51 -7.86
CA ASN A 52 -8.37 3.14 -6.99
C ASN A 52 -8.01 3.23 -5.50
N GLY A 53 -6.89 3.89 -5.17
CA GLY A 53 -6.52 4.22 -3.79
C GLY A 53 -5.89 3.07 -2.99
N GLU A 54 -5.62 1.95 -3.64
CA GLU A 54 -4.89 0.84 -3.02
C GLU A 54 -3.41 1.22 -2.84
N MET A 55 -2.86 0.92 -1.66
CA MET A 55 -1.45 1.12 -1.40
C MET A 55 -0.64 0.03 -2.13
N GLY A 56 0.11 0.43 -3.15
CA GLY A 56 1.03 -0.45 -3.90
C GLY A 56 2.45 0.12 -3.95
N GLY A 57 3.45 -0.75 -4.09
CA GLY A 57 4.86 -0.36 -4.24
C GLY A 57 5.60 -0.08 -2.92
N THR A 58 6.58 0.81 -2.96
CA THR A 58 7.40 1.19 -1.79
C THR A 58 6.76 2.31 -0.99
N MET A 59 6.75 2.18 0.34
CA MET A 59 6.30 3.23 1.25
C MET A 59 7.33 4.38 1.29
N THR A 60 6.90 5.60 0.97
CA THR A 60 7.74 6.82 0.96
C THR A 60 7.29 7.88 1.96
N SER A 61 6.25 7.59 2.74
CA SER A 61 5.65 8.47 3.74
C SER A 61 5.19 7.65 4.96
N HIS A 62 4.70 8.34 5.99
CA HIS A 62 4.11 7.69 7.16
C HIS A 62 2.76 7.05 6.83
N ILE A 63 2.44 5.94 7.47
CA ILE A 63 1.08 5.38 7.53
C ILE A 63 0.44 5.93 8.80
N ILE A 64 -0.45 6.91 8.64
CA ILE A 64 -1.17 7.56 9.73
C ILE A 64 -2.67 7.43 9.44
N PRO A 65 -3.42 6.66 10.25
CA PRO A 65 -4.87 6.60 10.15
C PRO A 65 -5.52 7.98 10.33
N ASP A 66 -6.65 8.21 9.67
CA ASP A 66 -7.43 9.46 9.84
C ASP A 66 -8.41 9.40 11.04
N THR A 67 -8.63 8.20 11.57
CA THR A 67 -9.58 7.90 12.63
C THR A 67 -8.92 6.93 13.61
N ASP A 68 -9.09 7.22 14.89
CA ASP A 68 -8.53 6.42 15.97
C ASP A 68 -9.17 5.03 16.03
N ASP A 69 -8.39 4.01 16.38
CA ASP A 69 -8.82 2.61 16.63
C ASP A 69 -9.79 2.01 15.59
N THR A 70 -9.61 2.33 14.30
CA THR A 70 -10.57 1.96 13.24
C THR A 70 -10.02 0.97 12.19
N TYR A 71 -8.70 0.91 11.99
CA TYR A 71 -8.10 0.19 10.88
C TYR A 71 -7.22 -0.98 11.34
N ASP A 72 -7.40 -2.14 10.70
CA ASP A 72 -6.58 -3.32 10.92
C ASP A 72 -5.30 -3.31 10.06
N LEU A 73 -4.27 -4.01 10.55
CA LEU A 73 -3.09 -4.39 9.77
C LEU A 73 -3.13 -5.89 9.45
N GLY A 74 -3.76 -6.23 8.32
CA GLY A 74 -4.03 -7.61 7.91
C GLY A 74 -5.33 -8.16 8.47
N SER A 75 -5.60 -9.45 8.22
CA SER A 75 -6.77 -10.17 8.75
C SER A 75 -6.44 -11.66 8.97
N ALA A 76 -7.42 -12.44 9.44
CA ALA A 76 -7.26 -13.89 9.63
C ALA A 76 -6.90 -14.62 8.32
N GLU A 77 -7.51 -14.21 7.21
CA GLU A 77 -7.28 -14.74 5.86
C GLU A 77 -6.14 -14.02 5.12
N PHE A 78 -5.89 -12.73 5.40
CA PHE A 78 -4.93 -11.89 4.68
C PHE A 78 -3.83 -11.37 5.61
N LYS A 79 -2.79 -12.18 5.82
CA LYS A 79 -1.72 -11.90 6.79
C LYS A 79 -0.57 -11.11 6.18
N ILE A 80 0.00 -10.18 6.96
CA ILE A 80 1.33 -9.64 6.67
C ILE A 80 2.34 -10.75 6.96
N ARG A 81 3.23 -11.03 6.01
CA ARG A 81 4.17 -12.16 6.13
C ARG A 81 5.20 -11.92 7.24
N ASP A 82 5.85 -10.76 7.18
CA ASP A 82 6.92 -10.37 8.10
C ASP A 82 6.89 -8.84 8.30
N ALA A 83 7.28 -8.36 9.49
CA ALA A 83 7.49 -6.94 9.77
C ALA A 83 8.94 -6.71 10.22
N TYR A 84 9.68 -5.92 9.46
CA TYR A 84 11.06 -5.54 9.78
C TYR A 84 11.08 -4.07 10.20
N ILE A 85 11.22 -3.84 11.51
CA ILE A 85 11.26 -2.51 12.12
C ILE A 85 12.69 -2.28 12.63
N SER A 86 13.19 -1.05 12.50
CA SER A 86 14.50 -0.66 13.06
C SER A 86 14.49 -0.73 14.59
N GLU A 87 15.56 -0.24 15.23
CA GLU A 87 15.72 -0.18 16.69
C GLU A 87 14.79 0.86 17.37
N ASN A 88 13.50 0.75 17.09
CA ASN A 88 12.43 1.63 17.51
C ASN A 88 11.39 0.83 18.30
N THR A 89 10.40 1.55 18.81
CA THR A 89 9.36 1.02 19.68
C THR A 89 8.08 0.75 18.92
N ILE A 90 7.52 -0.44 19.11
CA ILE A 90 6.11 -0.74 18.85
C ILE A 90 5.34 -0.34 20.11
N TYR A 91 4.35 0.54 19.95
CA TYR A 91 3.43 0.93 21.01
C TYR A 91 2.15 0.09 20.91
N MET A 92 1.65 -0.39 22.05
CA MET A 92 0.45 -1.21 22.17
C MET A 92 -0.48 -0.55 23.18
N GLY A 93 -1.43 0.24 22.66
CA GLY A 93 -2.18 1.20 23.48
C GLY A 93 -1.26 2.28 24.07
N ASP A 94 -1.66 2.85 25.20
CA ASP A 94 -1.00 4.05 25.76
C ASP A 94 0.30 3.77 26.53
N HIS A 95 0.47 2.54 27.05
CA HIS A 95 1.51 2.25 28.03
C HIS A 95 2.42 1.08 27.64
N ALA A 96 1.88 0.05 26.96
CA ALA A 96 2.68 -1.13 26.65
C ALA A 96 3.57 -0.86 25.42
N THR A 97 4.82 -1.32 25.51
CA THR A 97 5.81 -1.14 24.45
C THR A 97 6.62 -2.41 24.22
N ILE A 98 7.03 -2.62 22.97
CA ILE A 98 7.99 -3.65 22.56
C ILE A 98 9.11 -2.96 21.77
N LYS A 99 10.37 -3.22 22.12
CA LYS A 99 11.53 -2.68 21.39
C LYS A 99 12.70 -3.65 21.40
N SER A 100 13.61 -3.50 20.44
CA SER A 100 14.88 -4.23 20.44
C SER A 100 15.92 -3.52 21.29
N GLU A 101 16.78 -4.29 21.94
CA GLU A 101 18.02 -3.83 22.58
C GLU A 101 19.14 -4.82 22.25
N GLY A 102 19.97 -4.50 21.26
CA GLY A 102 20.90 -5.45 20.68
C GLY A 102 20.18 -6.67 20.12
N THR A 103 20.50 -7.87 20.63
CA THR A 103 19.83 -9.13 20.27
C THR A 103 18.66 -9.48 21.18
N ALA A 104 18.33 -8.64 22.17
CA ALA A 104 17.26 -8.85 23.12
C ALA A 104 15.98 -8.07 22.72
N ILE A 105 14.84 -8.54 23.23
CA ILE A 105 13.56 -7.83 23.18
C ILE A 105 13.28 -7.30 24.58
N VAL A 106 12.92 -6.03 24.68
CA VAL A 106 12.47 -5.39 25.91
C VAL A 106 10.97 -5.17 25.82
N VAL A 107 10.26 -5.70 26.82
CA VAL A 107 8.84 -5.46 27.07
C VAL A 107 8.75 -4.78 28.44
N GLN A 108 8.18 -3.58 28.50
CA GLN A 108 8.24 -2.75 29.71
C GLN A 108 7.47 -3.36 30.88
N ASP A 109 6.23 -3.81 30.63
CA ASP A 109 5.35 -4.38 31.65
C ASP A 109 4.94 -5.80 31.25
N PHE A 110 5.81 -6.77 31.55
CA PHE A 110 5.49 -8.17 31.33
C PHE A 110 4.56 -8.67 32.45
N LYS A 111 3.25 -8.68 32.22
CA LYS A 111 2.27 -9.24 33.17
C LYS A 111 2.30 -10.76 33.12
N THR A 112 2.71 -11.41 34.21
CA THR A 112 2.67 -12.88 34.36
C THR A 112 1.52 -13.29 35.28
N GLY A 113 0.38 -13.62 34.68
CA GLY A 113 -0.84 -14.02 35.41
C GLY A 113 -1.75 -12.85 35.73
N ASP A 114 -3.03 -13.15 35.97
CA ASP A 114 -4.06 -12.15 36.31
C ASP A 114 -3.82 -11.47 37.67
#